data_AF-A0A087H977-F1
#
_entry.id   AF-A0A087H977-F1
#
_cell.length_a   1.000
_cell.length_b   1.000
_cell.length_c   1.000
_cell.angle_alpha   90.00
_cell.angle_beta   90.00
_cell.angle_gamma   90.00
#
_symmetry.space_group_name_H-M   'P 1'
#
loop_
_entity.id
_entity.type
_entity.pdbx_description
1 polymer ?
#
loop_
_entity_poly.entity_id
_entity_poly.type
_entity_poly.pdbx_seq_one_letter_code
_entity_poly.pdbx_strand_id
1 'polypeptide(L)'
;MKSMPVAAACALPASKMQRTVYVNRRTDMITTGGRHPMKVTYSVGFKSNGNVTGLDVEVLVDAGRLRLFHNAKAGESPEYTLPLIWDKLAEFKQRRMVVEEFNATNKWRKRGISRVPAIYGVSMRSAPGRVSVLSDGSIVVEDLPRWLSRKAFTCQNIFGGDCDLGKPHQLGLSAIDKYVEVNILTGETTILRTDIIYDCGKSLNPAVDLGQIEGAFVQGVGFFMLEECLMNSDGLVVTDSTWTYKIPTVDTIPRQFNVEILNSGQHKNRILSSKASGEPPLLLASSVYCAVRAAVKEARKQIVRCSSNSQQGIDLSSDFELPVPARMPVVKEFCGLSVVEKYLEWKIQQMKNI
;
A
#
# COMPACT_ATOMS: atom_id res chain seq x y z
N MET A 1 -9.31 18.18 -3.29
CA MET A 1 -10.29 19.24 -2.93
C MET A 1 -10.57 19.35 -1.42
N LYS A 2 -9.95 18.52 -0.55
CA LYS A 2 -10.15 18.57 0.91
C LYS A 2 -9.51 19.80 1.60
N SER A 3 -8.54 20.45 0.95
CA SER A 3 -7.87 21.65 1.46
C SER A 3 -8.64 22.96 1.26
N MET A 4 -9.63 23.00 0.35
CA MET A 4 -10.36 24.23 0.02
C MET A 4 -11.16 24.82 1.19
N PRO A 5 -11.92 24.03 1.98
CA PRO A 5 -12.64 24.56 3.13
C PRO A 5 -11.70 25.16 4.18
N VAL A 6 -10.55 24.51 4.43
CA VAL A 6 -9.53 25.00 5.36
C VAL A 6 -8.93 26.31 4.87
N ALA A 7 -8.56 26.38 3.59
CA ALA A 7 -8.01 27.60 3.00
C ALA A 7 -9.02 28.77 3.03
N ALA A 8 -10.30 28.50 2.73
CA ALA A 8 -11.35 29.51 2.81
C ALA A 8 -11.56 30.01 4.27
N ALA A 9 -11.55 29.10 5.24
CA ALA A 9 -11.66 29.45 6.65
C ALA A 9 -10.46 30.29 7.14
N CYS A 10 -9.25 30.04 6.63
CA CYS A 10 -8.06 30.84 6.94
C CYS A 10 -8.04 32.20 6.22
N ALA A 11 -8.64 32.31 5.04
CA ALA A 11 -8.63 33.54 4.24
C ALA A 11 -9.41 34.70 4.91
N LEU A 12 -10.53 34.41 5.57
CA LEU A 12 -11.35 35.40 6.26
C LEU A 12 -10.60 36.14 7.39
N PRO A 13 -10.04 35.46 8.41
CA PRO A 13 -9.27 36.12 9.45
C PRO A 13 -7.99 36.76 8.91
N ALA A 14 -7.32 36.14 7.92
CA ALA A 14 -6.14 36.73 7.30
C ALA A 14 -6.45 38.10 6.66
N SER A 15 -7.57 38.19 5.93
CA SER A 15 -8.04 39.45 5.33
C SER A 15 -8.48 40.48 6.38
N LYS A 16 -9.15 40.04 7.45
CA LYS A 16 -9.67 40.95 8.48
C LYS A 16 -8.56 41.49 9.39
N MET A 17 -7.59 40.64 9.73
CA MET A 17 -6.49 40.99 10.64
C MET A 17 -5.25 41.51 9.92
N GLN A 18 -5.20 41.43 8.58
CA GLN A 18 -4.04 41.78 7.76
C GLN A 18 -2.77 41.05 8.24
N ARG A 19 -2.92 39.76 8.57
CA ARG A 19 -1.84 38.90 9.09
C ARG A 19 -1.93 37.51 8.50
N THR A 20 -0.78 36.85 8.36
CA THR A 20 -0.73 35.47 7.88
C THR A 20 -1.29 34.52 8.94
N VAL A 21 -2.11 33.56 8.49
CA VAL A 21 -2.72 32.54 9.33
C VAL A 21 -2.19 31.17 8.89
N TYR A 22 -1.79 30.36 9.87
CA TYR A 22 -1.28 29.01 9.64
C TYR A 22 -2.09 28.01 10.45
N VAL A 23 -2.21 26.78 9.93
CA VAL A 23 -2.92 25.68 10.58
C VAL A 23 -1.90 24.74 11.21
N ASN A 24 -2.11 24.38 12.47
CA ASN A 24 -1.25 23.41 13.15
C ASN A 24 -1.59 21.97 12.71
N ARG A 25 -0.68 21.03 13.01
CA ARG A 25 -0.87 19.62 12.61
C ARG A 25 -2.13 18.98 13.20
N ARG A 26 -2.47 19.33 14.44
CA ARG A 26 -3.63 18.79 15.14
C ARG A 26 -4.93 19.13 14.40
N THR A 27 -5.12 20.42 14.11
CA THR A 27 -6.28 20.92 13.37
C THR A 27 -6.29 20.37 11.94
N ASP A 28 -5.14 20.26 11.27
CA ASP A 28 -5.05 19.65 9.94
C ASP A 28 -5.57 18.20 9.94
N MET A 29 -5.11 17.36 10.86
CA MET A 29 -5.51 15.95 10.93
C MET A 29 -7.01 15.77 11.20
N ILE A 30 -7.61 16.65 12.00
CA ILE A 30 -9.05 16.61 12.30
C ILE A 30 -9.88 17.15 11.13
N THR A 31 -9.41 18.20 10.46
CA THR A 31 -10.23 18.97 9.51
C THR A 31 -10.13 18.47 8.07
N THR A 32 -8.93 18.06 7.63
CA THR A 32 -8.67 17.69 6.24
C THR A 32 -9.14 16.26 5.93
N GLY A 33 -9.31 15.42 6.96
CA GLY A 33 -9.71 14.02 6.84
C GLY A 33 -8.63 13.12 6.20
N GLY A 34 -8.90 11.82 6.12
CA GLY A 34 -7.93 10.81 5.68
C GLY A 34 -8.32 10.02 4.44
N ARG A 35 -7.69 8.85 4.30
CA ARG A 35 -8.15 7.78 3.40
C ARG A 35 -9.48 7.23 3.93
N HIS A 36 -10.34 6.77 3.01
CA HIS A 36 -11.66 6.25 3.38
C HIS A 36 -11.51 4.83 3.96
N PRO A 37 -11.99 4.57 5.18
CA PRO A 37 -12.16 3.21 5.68
C PRO A 37 -13.03 2.39 4.72
N MET A 38 -12.69 1.12 4.55
CA MET A 38 -13.41 0.22 3.66
C MET A 38 -13.76 -1.06 4.40
N LYS A 39 -15.00 -1.52 4.26
CA LYS A 39 -15.42 -2.87 4.62
C LYS A 39 -15.70 -3.62 3.33
N VAL A 40 -15.01 -4.74 3.15
CA VAL A 40 -15.13 -5.57 1.95
C VAL A 40 -15.71 -6.91 2.37
N THR A 41 -16.88 -7.25 1.82
CA THR A 41 -17.52 -8.56 1.94
C THR A 41 -17.39 -9.25 0.60
N TYR A 42 -16.91 -10.50 0.59
CA TYR A 42 -16.70 -11.22 -0.65
C TYR A 42 -17.09 -12.69 -0.53
N SER A 43 -17.63 -13.22 -1.63
CA SER A 43 -17.88 -14.64 -1.82
C SER A 43 -17.11 -15.09 -3.05
N VAL A 44 -16.23 -16.08 -2.89
CA VAL A 44 -15.38 -16.58 -3.98
C VAL A 44 -15.67 -18.05 -4.25
N GLY A 45 -16.00 -18.37 -5.51
CA GLY A 45 -16.09 -19.72 -6.02
C GLY A 45 -14.82 -20.08 -6.78
N PHE A 46 -14.17 -21.17 -6.40
CA PHE A 46 -12.94 -21.64 -7.03
C PHE A 46 -12.98 -23.16 -7.28
N LYS A 47 -12.27 -23.60 -8.31
CA LYS A 47 -12.05 -25.01 -8.64
C LYS A 47 -10.94 -25.60 -7.76
N SER A 48 -10.87 -26.93 -7.67
CA SER A 48 -9.81 -27.65 -6.93
C SER A 48 -8.39 -27.34 -7.42
N ASN A 49 -8.23 -26.91 -8.67
CA ASN A 49 -6.95 -26.46 -9.22
C ASN A 49 -6.55 -25.02 -8.82
N GLY A 50 -7.39 -24.33 -8.02
CA GLY A 50 -7.18 -22.96 -7.56
C GLY A 50 -7.69 -21.87 -8.51
N ASN A 51 -8.28 -22.23 -9.67
CA ASN A 51 -8.84 -21.24 -10.58
C ASN A 51 -10.16 -20.68 -10.03
N VAL A 52 -10.26 -19.36 -9.94
CA VAL A 52 -11.48 -18.65 -9.53
C VAL A 52 -12.49 -18.66 -10.68
N THR A 53 -13.71 -19.11 -10.42
CA THR A 53 -14.82 -19.19 -11.40
C THR A 53 -15.91 -18.16 -11.18
N GLY A 54 -16.06 -17.69 -9.94
CA GLY A 54 -17.06 -16.70 -9.57
C GLY A 54 -16.52 -15.86 -8.42
N LEU A 55 -16.79 -14.57 -8.47
CA LEU A 55 -16.39 -13.63 -7.43
C LEU A 55 -17.51 -12.61 -7.28
N ASP A 56 -18.12 -12.60 -6.10
CA ASP A 56 -19.05 -11.57 -5.67
C ASP A 56 -18.33 -10.73 -4.61
N VAL A 57 -18.28 -9.42 -4.80
CA VAL A 57 -17.60 -8.48 -3.90
C VAL A 57 -18.47 -7.27 -3.67
N GLU A 58 -18.79 -7.05 -2.41
CA GLU A 58 -19.41 -5.82 -1.93
C GLU A 58 -18.35 -4.99 -1.20
N VAL A 59 -18.17 -3.76 -1.65
CA VAL A 59 -17.22 -2.81 -1.08
C VAL A 59 -18.00 -1.63 -0.50
N LEU A 60 -18.05 -1.56 0.82
CA LEU A 60 -18.62 -0.44 1.55
C LEU A 60 -17.49 0.52 1.90
N VAL A 61 -17.56 1.74 1.36
CA VAL A 61 -16.57 2.80 1.59
C VAL A 61 -17.19 3.86 2.48
N ASP A 62 -16.57 4.14 3.63
CA ASP A 62 -16.98 5.27 4.46
C ASP A 62 -16.47 6.58 3.83
N ALA A 63 -17.37 7.25 3.12
CA ALA A 63 -17.12 8.53 2.45
C ALA A 63 -17.17 9.74 3.41
N GLY A 64 -17.54 9.53 4.68
CA GLY A 64 -17.84 10.60 5.62
C GLY A 64 -18.95 11.54 5.11
N ARG A 65 -18.87 12.82 5.51
CA ARG A 65 -19.92 13.82 5.23
C ARG A 65 -19.96 14.29 3.76
N LEU A 66 -18.92 14.07 2.97
CA LEU A 66 -18.82 14.60 1.59
C LEU A 66 -18.58 13.48 0.58
N ARG A 67 -19.57 13.25 -0.31
CA ARG A 67 -19.47 12.26 -1.38
C ARG A 67 -18.59 12.78 -2.53
N LEU A 68 -17.37 12.26 -2.65
CA LEU A 68 -16.53 12.41 -3.84
C LEU A 68 -16.40 11.06 -4.53
N PHE A 69 -17.31 10.75 -5.44
CA PHE A 69 -17.25 9.51 -6.22
C PHE A 69 -16.26 9.62 -7.37
N HIS A 70 -15.46 8.59 -7.57
CA HIS A 70 -14.74 8.33 -8.81
C HIS A 70 -15.34 7.08 -9.45
N ASN A 71 -15.91 7.24 -10.64
CA ASN A 71 -16.35 6.09 -11.44
C ASN A 71 -15.11 5.50 -12.12
N ALA A 72 -14.65 4.34 -11.65
CA ALA A 72 -13.64 3.55 -12.33
C ALA A 72 -14.33 2.44 -13.12
N LYS A 73 -14.00 2.33 -14.41
CA LYS A 73 -14.38 1.16 -15.23
C LYS A 73 -13.21 0.21 -15.25
N ALA A 74 -13.41 -1.03 -14.82
CA ALA A 74 -12.47 -2.12 -15.05
C ALA A 74 -12.62 -2.58 -16.50
N GLY A 75 -11.52 -2.69 -17.22
CA GLY A 75 -11.46 -3.25 -18.56
C GLY A 75 -10.09 -3.88 -18.78
N GLU A 76 -10.02 -4.96 -19.55
CA GLU A 76 -8.74 -5.59 -19.88
C GLU A 76 -8.02 -4.75 -20.94
N SER A 77 -6.74 -4.44 -20.69
CA SER A 77 -5.87 -3.82 -21.70
C SER A 77 -5.07 -4.90 -22.45
N PRO A 78 -4.76 -4.68 -23.74
CA PRO A 78 -4.10 -5.69 -24.57
C PRO A 78 -2.58 -5.81 -24.35
N GLU A 79 -1.97 -4.98 -23.51
CA GLU A 79 -0.50 -4.93 -23.32
C GLU A 79 -0.14 -5.23 -21.87
N TYR A 80 0.36 -6.45 -21.62
CA TYR A 80 0.71 -6.91 -20.27
C TYR A 80 2.20 -7.21 -20.17
N THR A 81 2.96 -6.31 -19.55
CA THR A 81 4.38 -6.52 -19.21
C THR A 81 4.58 -7.44 -18.02
N LEU A 82 3.51 -7.75 -17.27
CA LEU A 82 3.61 -8.55 -16.05
C LEU A 82 4.21 -9.95 -16.25
N PRO A 83 3.93 -10.72 -17.32
CA PRO A 83 4.53 -12.05 -17.48
C PRO A 83 6.05 -11.96 -17.56
N LEU A 84 6.57 -10.97 -18.29
CA LEU A 84 8.01 -10.70 -18.36
C LEU A 84 8.60 -10.35 -16.99
N ILE A 85 7.88 -9.53 -16.22
CA ILE A 85 8.36 -9.20 -14.88
C ILE A 85 8.28 -10.42 -13.96
N TRP A 86 7.24 -11.24 -14.08
CA TRP A 86 7.05 -12.45 -13.29
C TRP A 86 8.15 -13.49 -13.53
N ASP A 87 8.59 -13.64 -14.77
CA ASP A 87 9.64 -14.57 -15.19
C ASP A 87 11.05 -14.12 -14.76
N LYS A 88 11.32 -12.81 -14.75
CA LYS A 88 12.58 -12.24 -14.22
C LYS A 88 12.85 -12.63 -12.76
N LEU A 89 11.86 -13.17 -12.05
CA LEU A 89 11.86 -13.43 -10.62
C LEU A 89 11.83 -14.91 -10.30
N ALA A 90 12.62 -15.66 -11.06
CA ALA A 90 12.71 -17.10 -10.95
C ALA A 90 13.21 -17.57 -9.58
N GLU A 91 13.89 -16.72 -8.80
CA GLU A 91 14.47 -17.08 -7.50
C GLU A 91 13.46 -17.32 -6.36
N PHE A 92 12.18 -16.96 -6.53
CA PHE A 92 11.17 -17.08 -5.48
C PHE A 92 11.07 -18.49 -4.88
N LYS A 93 11.23 -19.53 -5.73
CA LYS A 93 11.14 -20.93 -5.30
C LYS A 93 12.27 -21.31 -4.32
N GLN A 94 13.51 -20.95 -4.65
CA GLN A 94 14.68 -21.18 -3.81
C GLN A 94 14.53 -20.48 -2.46
N ARG A 95 14.10 -19.21 -2.51
CA ARG A 95 13.88 -18.36 -1.34
C ARG A 95 12.81 -18.91 -0.40
N ARG A 96 11.73 -19.46 -0.97
CA ARG A 96 10.68 -20.13 -0.21
C ARG A 96 11.20 -21.34 0.57
N MET A 97 12.08 -22.15 -0.02
CA MET A 97 12.68 -23.30 0.68
C MET A 97 13.49 -22.85 1.90
N VAL A 98 14.29 -21.79 1.78
CA VAL A 98 15.05 -21.22 2.91
C VAL A 98 14.12 -20.73 4.04
N VAL A 99 12.97 -20.16 3.69
CA VAL A 99 11.96 -19.74 4.68
C VAL A 99 11.32 -20.94 5.38
N GLU A 100 10.99 -21.99 4.64
CA GLU A 100 10.43 -23.22 5.18
C GLU A 100 11.42 -23.92 6.13
N GLU A 101 12.71 -23.99 5.76
CA GLU A 101 13.78 -24.51 6.61
C GLU A 101 13.94 -23.67 7.89
N PHE A 102 14.03 -22.34 7.76
CA PHE A 102 14.10 -21.44 8.92
C PHE A 102 12.91 -21.65 9.86
N ASN A 103 11.70 -21.80 9.32
CA ASN A 103 10.49 -22.02 10.09
C ASN A 103 10.44 -23.40 10.76
N ALA A 104 11.10 -24.41 10.19
CA ALA A 104 11.21 -25.72 10.81
C ALA A 104 12.15 -25.68 12.03
N THR A 105 13.27 -24.95 11.93
CA THR A 105 14.27 -24.84 13.01
C THR A 105 13.85 -23.88 14.11
N ASN A 106 13.19 -22.77 13.77
CA ASN A 106 12.90 -21.69 14.72
C ASN A 106 11.50 -21.83 15.33
N LYS A 107 11.43 -21.85 16.66
CA LYS A 107 10.16 -21.94 17.38
C LYS A 107 9.45 -20.61 17.59
N TRP A 108 10.18 -19.58 18.02
CA TRP A 108 9.62 -18.30 18.45
C TRP A 108 9.70 -17.19 17.40
N ARG A 109 10.30 -17.49 16.26
CA ARG A 109 10.46 -16.56 15.14
C ARG A 109 10.00 -17.28 13.87
N LYS A 110 9.15 -16.62 13.10
CA LYS A 110 8.68 -17.12 11.80
C LYS A 110 9.00 -16.14 10.71
N ARG A 111 9.37 -16.69 9.55
CA ARG A 111 9.50 -15.93 8.32
C ARG A 111 8.31 -16.20 7.43
N GLY A 112 7.86 -15.14 6.77
CA GLY A 112 6.87 -15.19 5.73
C GLY A 112 7.44 -14.62 4.46
N ILE A 113 7.04 -15.21 3.34
CA ILE A 113 7.38 -14.73 2.01
C ILE A 113 6.10 -14.54 1.20
N SER A 114 6.02 -13.44 0.45
CA SER A 114 4.89 -13.16 -0.42
C SER A 114 5.34 -12.42 -1.67
N ARG A 115 4.63 -12.68 -2.76
CA ARG A 115 4.78 -12.04 -4.07
C ARG A 115 3.39 -11.64 -4.56
N VAL A 116 3.22 -10.38 -4.94
CA VAL A 116 1.91 -9.82 -5.33
C VAL A 116 2.05 -9.04 -6.64
N PRO A 117 1.36 -9.45 -7.72
CA PRO A 117 1.23 -8.63 -8.91
C PRO A 117 0.22 -7.50 -8.65
N ALA A 118 0.39 -6.35 -9.30
CA ALA A 118 -0.57 -5.26 -9.26
C ALA A 118 -0.74 -4.63 -10.63
N ILE A 119 -1.98 -4.35 -11.01
CA ILE A 119 -2.27 -3.56 -12.21
C ILE A 119 -2.89 -2.27 -11.74
N TYR A 120 -2.34 -1.15 -12.19
CA TYR A 120 -2.86 0.15 -11.80
C TYR A 120 -3.30 0.93 -13.03
N GLY A 121 -4.57 1.31 -13.07
CA GLY A 121 -5.12 2.15 -14.12
C GLY A 121 -4.83 3.62 -13.83
N VAL A 122 -4.10 4.29 -14.72
CA VAL A 122 -3.89 5.73 -14.63
C VAL A 122 -4.76 6.42 -15.67
N SER A 123 -5.59 7.36 -15.21
CA SER A 123 -6.32 8.29 -16.08
C SER A 123 -5.49 9.55 -16.27
N MET A 124 -5.10 9.86 -17.50
CA MET A 124 -4.48 11.13 -17.81
C MET A 124 -5.56 12.22 -17.93
N ARG A 125 -5.23 13.44 -17.50
CA ARG A 125 -6.08 14.62 -17.65
C ARG A 125 -5.25 15.73 -18.30
N SER A 126 -5.83 16.43 -19.27
CA SER A 126 -5.18 17.58 -19.90
C SER A 126 -4.94 18.68 -18.86
N ALA A 127 -3.71 19.20 -18.82
CA ALA A 127 -3.32 20.35 -18.02
C ALA A 127 -2.83 21.47 -18.97
N PRO A 128 -3.38 22.70 -18.88
CA PRO A 128 -2.89 23.82 -19.66
C PRO A 128 -1.57 24.33 -19.08
N GLY A 129 -0.60 24.62 -19.95
CA GLY A 129 0.64 25.30 -19.58
C GLY A 129 0.75 26.66 -20.27
N ARG A 130 1.45 27.61 -19.64
CA ARG A 130 1.81 28.90 -20.21
C ARG A 130 3.33 29.00 -20.30
N VAL A 131 3.82 29.44 -21.46
CA VAL A 131 5.24 29.70 -21.70
C VAL A 131 5.40 31.15 -22.11
N SER A 132 6.23 31.90 -21.39
CA SER A 132 6.52 33.31 -21.64
C SER A 132 8.00 33.46 -21.96
N VAL A 133 8.33 34.10 -23.08
CA VAL A 133 9.70 34.46 -23.46
C VAL A 133 9.88 35.95 -23.22
N LEU A 134 10.81 36.29 -22.32
CA LEU A 134 11.12 37.65 -21.94
C LEU A 134 12.09 38.29 -22.93
N SER A 135 12.14 39.62 -22.95
CA SER A 135 12.97 40.40 -23.89
C SER A 135 14.48 40.19 -23.71
N ASP A 136 14.90 39.72 -22.53
CA ASP A 136 16.28 39.32 -22.22
C ASP A 136 16.61 37.89 -22.70
N GLY A 137 15.64 37.18 -23.28
CA GLY A 137 15.76 35.79 -23.71
C GLY A 137 15.41 34.76 -22.65
N SER A 138 15.06 35.18 -21.42
CA SER A 138 14.65 34.27 -20.34
C SER A 138 13.29 33.61 -20.65
N ILE A 139 13.15 32.33 -20.32
CA ILE A 139 11.92 31.55 -20.55
C ILE A 139 11.28 31.19 -19.21
N VAL A 140 10.00 31.53 -19.05
CA VAL A 140 9.19 31.20 -17.87
C VAL A 140 8.11 30.22 -18.28
N VAL A 141 8.03 29.08 -17.58
CA VAL A 141 7.02 28.04 -17.80
C VAL A 141 6.16 27.93 -16.55
N GLU A 142 4.84 27.98 -16.72
CA GLU A 142 3.86 27.92 -15.65
C GLU A 142 2.76 26.91 -15.97
N ASP A 143 2.46 26.02 -15.03
CA ASP A 143 1.27 25.18 -15.10
C ASP A 143 0.04 25.97 -14.63
N LEU A 144 -1.01 26.01 -15.45
CA LEU A 144 -2.20 26.81 -15.18
C LEU A 144 -3.33 25.97 -14.53
N PRO A 145 -3.98 26.50 -13.48
CA PRO A 145 -5.23 25.94 -12.97
C PRO A 145 -6.34 25.99 -14.05
N ARG A 146 -7.12 24.91 -14.17
CA ARG A 146 -8.19 24.71 -15.17
C ARG A 146 -9.20 25.87 -15.30
N TRP A 147 -9.41 26.66 -14.25
CA TRP A 147 -10.39 27.76 -14.25
C TRP A 147 -9.89 29.04 -14.96
N LEU A 148 -8.57 29.18 -15.17
CA LEU A 148 -7.96 30.31 -15.87
C LEU A 148 -7.99 30.16 -17.41
N SER A 149 -8.19 28.94 -17.92
CA SER A 149 -8.23 28.63 -19.36
C SER A 149 -9.36 29.33 -20.15
N ARG A 150 -10.30 30.03 -19.50
CA ARG A 150 -11.42 30.71 -20.18
C ARG A 150 -11.24 32.22 -20.39
N LYS A 151 -10.15 32.85 -19.90
CA LYS A 151 -10.04 34.33 -19.90
C LYS A 151 -8.70 34.94 -20.31
N ALA A 152 -7.70 34.18 -20.80
CA ALA A 152 -6.40 34.77 -21.15
C ALA A 152 -6.10 34.68 -22.66
N PHE A 153 -5.81 35.83 -23.27
CA PHE A 153 -5.53 36.07 -24.70
C PHE A 153 -4.05 35.89 -25.10
N THR A 154 -3.27 35.07 -24.38
CA THR A 154 -1.84 34.85 -24.67
C THR A 154 -1.60 33.38 -24.96
N CYS A 155 -0.73 33.08 -25.94
CA CYS A 155 -0.42 31.75 -26.49
C CYS A 155 -0.53 30.61 -25.47
N GLN A 156 -1.72 30.01 -25.39
CA GLN A 156 -2.00 28.86 -24.55
C GLN A 156 -1.81 27.62 -25.42
N ASN A 157 -0.79 26.82 -25.12
CA ASN A 157 -0.71 25.47 -25.67
C ASN A 157 -1.55 24.55 -24.78
N ILE A 158 -2.74 24.21 -25.27
CA ILE A 158 -3.55 23.14 -24.70
C ILE A 158 -3.00 21.84 -25.27
N PHE A 159 -2.34 21.02 -24.45
CA PHE A 159 -2.01 19.64 -24.81
C PHE A 159 -3.28 18.79 -24.77
N GLY A 160 -4.15 18.98 -25.78
CA GLY A 160 -5.37 18.23 -26.00
C GLY A 160 -5.29 17.48 -27.32
N GLY A 161 -4.61 16.34 -27.32
CA GLY A 161 -4.99 15.28 -28.26
C GLY A 161 -6.27 14.63 -27.75
N ASP A 162 -7.14 14.17 -28.66
CA ASP A 162 -8.24 13.25 -28.35
C ASP A 162 -7.68 11.97 -27.70
N CYS A 163 -7.37 12.05 -26.42
CA CYS A 163 -7.01 10.92 -25.59
C CYS A 163 -8.35 10.31 -25.19
N ASP A 164 -8.76 9.23 -25.85
CA ASP A 164 -9.98 8.48 -25.55
C ASP A 164 -10.31 8.52 -24.05
N LEU A 165 -11.25 9.39 -23.69
CA LEU A 165 -11.66 9.74 -22.33
C LEU A 165 -12.30 8.57 -21.55
N GLY A 166 -12.25 7.36 -22.10
CA GLY A 166 -12.99 6.19 -21.63
C GLY A 166 -12.16 4.98 -21.25
N LYS A 167 -10.84 4.91 -21.55
CA LYS A 167 -10.04 3.71 -21.25
C LYS A 167 -8.87 4.04 -20.29
N PRO A 168 -8.83 3.43 -19.08
CA PRO A 168 -7.70 3.60 -18.18
C PRO A 168 -6.43 3.05 -18.84
N HIS A 169 -5.37 3.85 -18.89
CA HIS A 169 -4.07 3.37 -19.35
C HIS A 169 -3.48 2.53 -18.21
N GLN A 170 -3.43 1.22 -18.40
CA GLN A 170 -2.92 0.32 -17.38
C GLN A 170 -1.39 0.35 -17.36
N LEU A 171 -0.84 0.40 -16.15
CA LEU A 171 0.53 0.05 -15.87
C LEU A 171 0.52 -1.37 -15.31
N GLY A 172 1.39 -2.23 -15.86
CA GLY A 172 1.74 -3.49 -15.22
C GLY A 172 2.75 -3.22 -14.11
N LEU A 173 2.42 -3.55 -12.88
CA LEU A 173 3.34 -3.52 -11.76
C LEU A 173 3.50 -4.92 -11.19
N SER A 174 4.67 -5.21 -10.66
CA SER A 174 4.79 -6.34 -9.75
C SER A 174 5.77 -6.01 -8.64
N ALA A 175 5.35 -6.27 -7.39
CA ALA A 175 6.27 -6.30 -6.26
C ALA A 175 6.50 -7.72 -5.82
N ILE A 176 7.75 -7.91 -5.42
CA ILE A 176 8.37 -9.20 -5.51
C ILE A 176 9.11 -9.46 -4.21
N ASP A 177 8.88 -10.67 -3.72
CA ASP A 177 9.69 -11.38 -2.74
C ASP A 177 10.08 -10.57 -1.52
N LYS A 178 9.07 -10.33 -0.69
CA LYS A 178 9.30 -9.74 0.61
C LYS A 178 9.52 -10.80 1.64
N TYR A 179 10.60 -10.65 2.39
CA TYR A 179 10.84 -11.42 3.59
C TYR A 179 10.42 -10.59 4.77
N VAL A 180 9.43 -11.08 5.50
CA VAL A 180 9.09 -10.53 6.80
C VAL A 180 9.41 -11.57 7.85
N GLU A 181 10.11 -11.13 8.88
CA GLU A 181 10.35 -11.92 10.08
C GLU A 181 9.41 -11.41 11.17
N VAL A 182 8.69 -12.33 11.80
CA VAL A 182 7.74 -12.07 12.87
C VAL A 182 8.25 -12.74 14.13
N ASN A 183 8.43 -11.95 15.18
CA ASN A 183 8.65 -12.46 16.52
C ASN A 183 7.29 -12.82 17.14
N ILE A 184 7.09 -14.10 17.43
CA ILE A 184 5.80 -14.63 17.90
C ILE A 184 5.48 -14.10 19.31
N LEU A 185 6.51 -13.87 20.14
CA LEU A 185 6.34 -13.45 21.54
C LEU A 185 5.93 -11.98 21.67
N THR A 186 6.54 -11.11 20.86
CA THR A 186 6.30 -9.66 20.92
C THR A 186 5.26 -9.20 19.89
N GLY A 187 5.06 -9.96 18.82
CA GLY A 187 4.33 -9.54 17.63
C GLY A 187 5.13 -8.60 16.72
N GLU A 188 6.40 -8.36 17.04
CA GLU A 188 7.26 -7.46 16.27
C GLU A 188 7.47 -8.01 14.86
N THR A 189 7.30 -7.15 13.86
CA THR A 189 7.47 -7.48 12.45
C THR A 189 8.64 -6.70 11.86
N THR A 190 9.64 -7.39 11.33
CA THR A 190 10.79 -6.77 10.66
C THR A 190 10.78 -7.12 9.18
N ILE A 191 10.85 -6.10 8.32
CA ILE A 191 10.96 -6.30 6.87
C ILE A 191 12.45 -6.50 6.54
N LEU A 192 12.84 -7.74 6.24
CA LEU A 192 14.24 -8.07 5.98
C LEU A 192 14.66 -7.62 4.59
N ARG A 193 13.83 -7.89 3.58
CA ARG A 193 14.13 -7.56 2.20
C ARG A 193 12.86 -7.31 1.40
N THR A 194 12.95 -6.41 0.43
CA THR A 194 11.93 -6.16 -0.57
C THR A 194 12.61 -5.96 -1.93
N ASP A 195 12.12 -6.65 -2.95
CA ASP A 195 12.52 -6.45 -4.34
C ASP A 195 11.32 -5.89 -5.14
N ILE A 196 11.49 -4.80 -5.88
CA ILE A 196 10.42 -4.24 -6.71
C ILE A 196 10.93 -4.15 -8.14
N ILE A 197 10.15 -4.66 -9.09
CA ILE A 197 10.40 -4.42 -10.51
C ILE A 197 9.19 -3.68 -11.05
N TYR A 198 9.43 -2.46 -11.52
CA TYR A 198 8.38 -1.55 -11.90
C TYR A 198 8.54 -1.11 -13.35
N ASP A 199 7.47 -1.20 -14.13
CA ASP A 199 7.46 -0.72 -15.52
C ASP A 199 7.06 0.76 -15.59
N CYS A 200 8.06 1.64 -15.66
CA CYS A 200 7.89 3.08 -15.88
C CYS A 200 7.79 3.46 -17.38
N GLY A 201 7.79 2.48 -18.30
CA GLY A 201 8.04 2.74 -19.71
C GLY A 201 9.37 3.45 -19.92
N LYS A 202 9.42 4.47 -20.77
CA LYS A 202 10.62 5.30 -20.90
C LYS A 202 10.59 6.41 -19.83
N SER A 203 11.24 6.14 -18.70
CA SER A 203 11.36 7.11 -17.60
C SER A 203 11.91 8.45 -18.10
N LEU A 204 11.28 9.55 -17.66
CA LEU A 204 11.75 10.92 -17.95
C LEU A 204 12.96 11.27 -17.07
N ASN A 205 12.90 10.86 -15.80
CA ASN A 205 13.95 11.04 -14.83
C ASN A 205 13.98 9.82 -13.90
N PRO A 206 14.91 8.87 -14.11
CA PRO A 206 14.99 7.65 -13.33
C PRO A 206 15.17 7.88 -11.83
N ALA A 207 15.89 8.93 -11.43
CA ALA A 207 16.13 9.22 -10.01
C ALA A 207 14.83 9.67 -9.31
N VAL A 208 14.00 10.47 -9.99
CA VAL A 208 12.71 10.90 -9.45
C VAL A 208 11.73 9.73 -9.41
N ASP A 209 11.66 8.95 -10.48
CA ASP A 209 10.79 7.78 -10.53
C ASP A 209 11.15 6.74 -9.46
N LEU A 210 12.44 6.50 -9.24
CA LEU A 210 12.92 5.63 -8.17
C LEU A 210 12.45 6.12 -6.79
N GLY A 211 12.67 7.40 -6.49
CA GLY A 211 12.23 7.99 -5.22
C GLY A 211 10.72 7.99 -5.02
N GLN A 212 9.93 8.14 -6.10
CA GLN A 212 8.47 7.98 -6.04
C GLN A 212 8.09 6.53 -5.72
N ILE A 213 8.73 5.55 -6.36
CA ILE A 213 8.46 4.13 -6.11
C ILE A 213 8.75 3.76 -4.67
N GLU A 214 9.91 4.15 -4.15
CA GLU A 214 10.31 3.90 -2.76
C GLU A 214 9.37 4.62 -1.77
N GLY A 215 9.09 5.90 -2.00
CA GLY A 215 8.23 6.70 -1.12
C GLY A 215 6.80 6.18 -1.05
N ALA A 216 6.19 5.87 -2.21
CA ALA A 216 4.84 5.32 -2.28
C ALA A 216 4.76 3.93 -1.66
N PHE A 217 5.80 3.11 -1.84
CA PHE A 217 5.89 1.81 -1.20
C PHE A 217 5.91 1.92 0.33
N VAL A 218 6.80 2.76 0.88
CA VAL A 218 6.92 2.97 2.34
C VAL A 218 5.62 3.54 2.90
N GLN A 219 4.97 4.47 2.19
CA GLN A 219 3.64 4.97 2.58
C GLN A 219 2.59 3.84 2.62
N GLY A 220 2.64 2.89 1.68
CA GLY A 220 1.81 1.71 1.70
C GLY A 220 2.12 0.78 2.88
N VAL A 221 3.39 0.63 3.27
CA VAL A 221 3.78 -0.14 4.48
C VAL A 221 3.15 0.49 5.71
N GLY A 222 3.17 1.83 5.81
CA GLY A 222 2.45 2.58 6.83
C GLY A 222 0.98 2.19 6.88
N PHE A 223 0.28 2.29 5.75
CA PHE A 223 -1.14 1.93 5.64
C PHE A 223 -1.46 0.50 6.07
N PHE A 224 -0.64 -0.49 5.68
CA PHE A 224 -0.95 -1.90 5.98
C PHE A 224 -0.47 -2.39 7.35
N MET A 225 0.53 -1.76 7.96
CA MET A 225 1.23 -2.30 9.14
C MET A 225 1.21 -1.38 10.37
N LEU A 226 1.14 -0.06 10.20
CA LEU A 226 1.45 0.89 11.28
C LEU A 226 0.33 1.90 11.56
N GLU A 227 -0.11 2.58 10.50
CA GLU A 227 -0.95 3.77 10.57
C GLU A 227 -2.39 3.42 10.94
N GLU A 228 -2.81 3.82 12.14
CA GLU A 228 -4.17 3.65 12.61
C GLU A 228 -4.79 4.99 13.00
N CYS A 229 -6.02 5.22 12.54
CA CYS A 229 -6.82 6.37 12.94
C CYS A 229 -7.91 5.90 13.91
N LEU A 230 -7.77 6.23 15.19
CA LEU A 230 -8.73 5.84 16.23
C LEU A 230 -9.76 6.95 16.46
N MET A 231 -11.01 6.54 16.64
CA MET A 231 -12.13 7.41 17.01
C MET A 231 -12.75 6.94 18.32
N ASN A 232 -13.18 7.88 19.15
CA ASN A 232 -13.94 7.62 20.37
C ASN A 232 -15.40 7.24 20.07
N SER A 233 -16.14 6.78 21.08
CA SER A 233 -17.59 6.52 21.01
C SER A 233 -18.40 7.70 20.50
N ASP A 234 -17.91 8.92 20.73
CA ASP A 234 -18.56 10.17 20.32
C ASP A 234 -18.21 10.58 18.87
N GLY A 235 -17.41 9.77 18.16
CA GLY A 235 -16.95 10.06 16.80
C GLY A 235 -15.80 11.06 16.70
N LEU A 236 -15.16 11.40 17.82
CA LEU A 236 -13.99 12.29 17.86
C LEU A 236 -12.69 11.53 17.59
N VAL A 237 -11.82 12.11 16.76
CA VAL A 237 -10.50 11.54 16.43
C VAL A 237 -9.57 11.65 17.63
N VAL A 238 -9.03 10.52 18.09
CA VAL A 238 -8.07 10.42 19.22
C VAL A 238 -6.64 10.56 18.74
N THR A 239 -6.35 10.00 17.56
CA THR A 239 -5.02 10.02 16.94
C THR A 239 -4.80 11.32 16.17
N ASP A 240 -4.77 12.44 16.88
CA ASP A 240 -4.73 13.80 16.33
C ASP A 240 -3.32 14.42 16.32
N SER A 241 -2.28 13.65 16.63
CA SER A 241 -0.91 14.14 16.74
C SER A 241 0.12 13.14 16.23
N THR A 242 1.35 13.61 15.99
CA THR A 242 2.49 12.75 15.62
C THR A 242 2.92 11.79 16.75
N TRP A 243 2.50 12.08 17.98
CA TRP A 243 2.74 11.20 19.12
C TRP A 243 1.81 9.99 19.12
N THR A 244 0.59 10.15 18.63
CA THR A 244 -0.45 9.10 18.63
C THR A 244 -0.60 8.41 17.27
N TYR A 245 -0.38 9.12 16.17
CA TYR A 245 -0.39 8.57 14.81
C TYR A 245 1.04 8.26 14.34
N LYS A 246 1.37 6.97 14.20
CA LYS A 246 2.73 6.50 13.87
C LYS A 246 2.86 6.20 12.38
N ILE A 247 3.62 7.07 11.71
CA ILE A 247 4.08 6.84 10.33
C ILE A 247 5.32 5.93 10.31
N PRO A 248 5.66 5.32 9.17
CA PRO A 248 6.92 4.61 8.99
C PRO A 248 8.13 5.48 9.36
N THR A 249 9.07 4.87 10.07
CA THR A 249 10.39 5.43 10.42
C THR A 249 11.51 4.60 9.78
N VAL A 250 12.76 5.05 9.95
CA VAL A 250 13.97 4.37 9.42
C VAL A 250 14.08 2.92 9.92
N ASP A 251 13.50 2.57 11.06
CA ASP A 251 13.53 1.19 11.57
C ASP A 251 12.50 0.27 10.88
N THR A 252 11.48 0.87 10.26
CA THR A 252 10.35 0.13 9.67
C THR A 252 10.50 -0.13 8.16
N ILE A 253 11.46 0.53 7.50
CA ILE A 253 11.76 0.29 6.08
C ILE A 253 12.46 -1.07 5.90
N PRO A 254 12.41 -1.66 4.69
CA PRO A 254 13.13 -2.90 4.41
C PRO A 254 14.65 -2.74 4.64
N ARG A 255 15.27 -3.68 5.36
CA ARG A 255 16.75 -3.63 5.57
C ARG A 255 17.52 -3.73 4.27
N GLN A 256 17.04 -4.55 3.34
CA GLN A 256 17.50 -4.58 1.97
C GLN A 256 16.35 -4.17 1.05
N PHE A 257 16.48 -3.02 0.41
CA PHE A 257 15.46 -2.50 -0.50
C PHE A 257 16.04 -2.36 -1.90
N ASN A 258 15.63 -3.24 -2.82
CA ASN A 258 16.08 -3.21 -4.21
C ASN A 258 14.91 -2.82 -5.12
N VAL A 259 15.10 -1.81 -5.95
CA VAL A 259 14.10 -1.35 -6.92
C VAL A 259 14.74 -1.31 -8.30
N GLU A 260 14.17 -2.06 -9.25
CA GLU A 260 14.56 -2.07 -10.66
C GLU A 260 13.46 -1.44 -11.51
N ILE A 261 13.84 -0.51 -12.38
CA ILE A 261 12.92 0.08 -13.35
C ILE A 261 13.06 -0.69 -14.66
N LEU A 262 11.95 -1.27 -15.13
CA LEU A 262 11.86 -1.89 -16.44
C LEU A 262 11.50 -0.84 -17.48
N ASN A 263 12.36 -0.70 -18.50
CA ASN A 263 12.08 0.14 -19.65
C ASN A 263 11.27 -0.64 -20.70
N SER A 264 9.96 -0.39 -20.78
CA SER A 264 9.13 -0.95 -21.85
C SER A 264 9.33 -0.21 -23.19
N GLY A 265 8.87 -0.82 -24.28
CA GLY A 265 8.95 -0.27 -25.63
C GLY A 265 8.20 1.06 -25.83
N GLN A 266 8.33 1.63 -27.04
CA GLN A 266 7.73 2.92 -27.39
C GLN A 266 6.20 2.84 -27.42
N HIS A 267 5.55 3.83 -26.80
CA HIS A 267 4.10 4.02 -26.82
C HIS A 267 3.74 5.38 -27.46
N LYS A 268 2.86 5.35 -28.46
CA LYS A 268 2.46 6.54 -29.25
C LYS A 268 1.55 7.53 -28.49
N ASN A 269 0.73 7.03 -27.55
CA ASN A 269 -0.28 7.83 -26.86
C ASN A 269 0.20 8.47 -25.56
N ARG A 270 1.51 8.40 -25.25
CA ARG A 270 2.10 8.87 -24.00
C ARG A 270 3.21 9.87 -24.29
N ILE A 271 3.35 10.89 -23.44
CA ILE A 271 4.43 11.88 -23.55
C ILE A 271 5.76 11.15 -23.40
N LEU A 272 6.59 11.18 -24.45
CA LEU A 272 7.89 10.50 -24.52
C LEU A 272 7.85 9.01 -24.13
N SER A 273 6.69 8.36 -24.28
CA SER A 273 6.47 6.97 -23.86
C SER A 273 6.66 6.68 -22.36
N SER A 274 6.56 7.70 -21.50
CA SER A 274 6.68 7.55 -20.04
C SER A 274 5.40 7.01 -19.40
N LYS A 275 5.52 6.47 -18.18
CA LYS A 275 4.39 6.03 -17.35
C LYS A 275 4.49 6.63 -15.95
N ALA A 276 3.33 6.86 -15.32
CA ALA A 276 3.26 7.51 -14.01
C ALA A 276 3.71 6.57 -12.89
N SER A 277 4.67 7.03 -12.06
CA SER A 277 5.35 6.24 -11.02
C SER A 277 4.85 6.50 -9.58
N GLY A 278 4.03 7.54 -9.36
CA GLY A 278 3.66 8.03 -8.01
C GLY A 278 2.75 7.11 -7.19
N GLU A 279 1.46 7.07 -7.49
CA GLU A 279 0.48 6.27 -6.73
C GLU A 279 0.60 4.73 -6.86
N PRO A 280 0.94 4.18 -8.05
CA PRO A 280 0.81 2.75 -8.28
C PRO A 280 1.61 1.84 -7.30
N PRO A 281 2.86 2.16 -6.92
CA PRO A 281 3.66 1.35 -5.99
C PRO A 281 3.08 1.24 -4.57
N LEU A 282 2.11 2.07 -4.19
CA LEU A 282 1.49 1.99 -2.87
C LEU A 282 0.78 0.64 -2.64
N LEU A 283 0.09 0.12 -3.67
CA LEU A 283 -0.63 -1.15 -3.57
C LEU A 283 0.33 -2.33 -3.37
N LEU A 284 1.55 -2.21 -3.87
CA LEU A 284 2.59 -3.23 -3.73
C LEU A 284 2.95 -3.51 -2.27
N ALA A 285 2.74 -2.56 -1.37
CA ALA A 285 2.96 -2.75 0.06
C ALA A 285 2.08 -3.87 0.66
N SER A 286 0.95 -4.22 0.03
CA SER A 286 0.08 -5.33 0.45
C SER A 286 0.81 -6.67 0.56
N SER A 287 1.88 -6.88 -0.21
CA SER A 287 2.71 -8.10 -0.07
C SER A 287 3.46 -8.18 1.27
N VAL A 288 3.73 -7.06 1.97
CA VAL A 288 4.26 -7.12 3.35
C VAL A 288 3.20 -7.74 4.25
N TYR A 289 1.98 -7.24 4.17
CA TYR A 289 0.85 -7.76 4.93
C TYR A 289 0.59 -9.24 4.60
N CYS A 290 0.63 -9.64 3.32
CA CYS A 290 0.49 -11.04 2.95
C CYS A 290 1.64 -11.92 3.48
N ALA A 291 2.88 -11.40 3.50
CA ALA A 291 4.03 -12.11 4.08
C ALA A 291 3.87 -12.28 5.60
N VAL A 292 3.43 -11.25 6.32
CA VAL A 292 3.11 -11.33 7.76
C VAL A 292 2.02 -12.37 8.00
N ARG A 293 0.94 -12.34 7.21
CA ARG A 293 -0.15 -13.33 7.29
C ARG A 293 0.37 -14.75 7.07
N ALA A 294 1.29 -14.95 6.13
CA ALA A 294 1.93 -16.26 5.91
C ALA A 294 2.78 -16.69 7.13
N ALA A 295 3.57 -15.79 7.72
CA ALA A 295 4.37 -16.07 8.91
C ALA A 295 3.48 -16.46 10.12
N VAL A 296 2.38 -15.73 10.34
CA VAL A 296 1.39 -16.02 11.40
C VAL A 296 0.71 -17.36 11.13
N LYS A 297 0.39 -17.69 9.87
CA LYS A 297 -0.16 -19.01 9.50
C LYS A 297 0.81 -20.14 9.85
N GLU A 298 2.10 -19.97 9.59
CA GLU A 298 3.12 -20.96 9.96
C GLU A 298 3.31 -21.06 11.48
N ALA A 299 3.23 -19.95 12.21
CA ALA A 299 3.22 -19.98 13.68
C ALA A 299 2.06 -20.85 14.20
N ARG A 300 0.84 -20.59 13.71
CA ARG A 300 -0.39 -21.35 14.03
C ARG A 300 -0.27 -22.85 13.73
N LYS A 301 0.27 -23.21 12.56
CA LYS A 301 0.52 -24.61 12.20
C LYS A 301 1.48 -25.31 13.15
N GLN A 302 2.54 -24.63 13.60
CA GLN A 302 3.48 -25.21 14.56
C GLN A 302 2.80 -25.53 15.90
N ILE A 303 1.86 -24.70 16.34
CA ILE A 303 1.14 -24.88 17.60
C ILE A 303 0.25 -26.11 17.54
N VAL A 304 -0.52 -26.26 16.45
CA VAL A 304 -1.38 -27.43 16.25
C VAL A 304 -0.57 -28.72 16.30
N ARG A 305 0.64 -28.75 15.69
CA ARG A 305 1.56 -29.90 15.77
C ARG A 305 2.06 -30.20 17.19
N CYS A 306 2.27 -29.18 18.03
CA CYS A 306 2.67 -29.40 19.42
C CYS A 306 1.50 -29.87 20.30
N SER A 307 0.27 -29.47 20.00
CA SER A 307 -0.94 -29.84 20.77
C SER A 307 -1.55 -31.19 20.36
N SER A 308 -1.16 -31.80 19.23
CA SER A 308 -1.75 -33.08 18.77
C SER A 308 -1.37 -34.30 19.63
N ASN A 309 -0.51 -34.13 20.65
CA ASN A 309 -0.27 -35.15 21.68
C ASN A 309 -1.26 -35.07 22.86
N SER A 310 -2.14 -34.06 22.92
CA SER A 310 -3.21 -33.94 23.91
C SER A 310 -4.57 -34.02 23.22
N GLN A 311 -5.41 -34.96 23.65
CA GLN A 311 -6.71 -35.35 23.07
C GLN A 311 -7.81 -34.28 23.17
N GLN A 312 -7.57 -33.03 22.78
CA GLN A 312 -8.62 -32.03 22.63
C GLN A 312 -8.49 -31.35 21.27
N GLY A 313 -9.36 -31.79 20.36
CA GLY A 313 -9.55 -31.19 19.04
C GLY A 313 -9.98 -29.74 19.19
N ILE A 314 -9.03 -28.83 19.06
CA ILE A 314 -9.31 -27.41 18.81
C ILE A 314 -9.34 -27.29 17.30
N ASP A 315 -10.53 -27.04 16.76
CA ASP A 315 -10.75 -26.71 15.35
C ASP A 315 -10.18 -25.31 15.08
N LEU A 316 -8.85 -25.21 15.08
CA LEU A 316 -8.11 -24.09 14.51
C LEU A 316 -8.21 -24.24 13.01
N SER A 317 -9.39 -23.93 12.48
CA SER A 317 -9.62 -23.83 11.04
C SER A 317 -8.48 -23.01 10.44
N SER A 318 -7.93 -23.49 9.32
CA SER A 318 -6.70 -22.98 8.70
C SER A 318 -6.75 -21.52 8.23
N ASP A 319 -7.90 -20.88 8.43
CA ASP A 319 -8.32 -19.66 7.79
C ASP A 319 -8.65 -18.63 8.88
N PHE A 320 -7.88 -17.55 8.87
CA PHE A 320 -8.08 -16.43 9.77
C PHE A 320 -7.94 -15.14 8.98
N GLU A 321 -8.68 -14.13 9.43
CA GLU A 321 -8.64 -12.80 8.85
C GLU A 321 -7.79 -11.90 9.74
N LEU A 322 -6.62 -11.49 9.24
CA LEU A 322 -5.76 -10.53 9.92
C LEU A 322 -6.28 -9.12 9.61
N PRO A 323 -6.70 -8.30 10.58
CA PRO A 323 -7.19 -6.97 10.27
C PRO A 323 -6.08 -6.06 9.76
N VAL A 324 -6.47 -5.02 9.02
CA VAL A 324 -5.58 -3.96 8.52
C VAL A 324 -5.88 -2.69 9.30
N PRO A 325 -4.88 -2.01 9.90
CA PRO A 325 -3.45 -2.31 9.85
C PRO A 325 -3.04 -3.49 10.77
N ALA A 326 -2.13 -4.34 10.29
CA ALA A 326 -1.59 -5.48 11.01
C ALA A 326 -0.48 -5.06 12.00
N ARG A 327 -0.85 -4.28 13.02
CA ARG A 327 0.07 -3.74 14.03
C ARG A 327 0.64 -4.83 14.94
N MET A 328 1.74 -4.52 15.62
CA MET A 328 2.38 -5.43 16.58
C MET A 328 1.42 -6.08 17.60
N PRO A 329 0.50 -5.35 18.27
CA PRO A 329 -0.45 -5.97 19.20
C PRO A 329 -1.41 -6.94 18.51
N VAL A 330 -1.90 -6.58 17.32
CA VAL A 330 -2.77 -7.43 16.50
C VAL A 330 -2.02 -8.70 16.09
N VAL A 331 -0.82 -8.57 15.52
CA VAL A 331 -0.01 -9.73 15.12
C VAL A 331 0.27 -10.63 16.32
N LYS A 332 0.58 -10.06 17.49
CA LYS A 332 0.78 -10.82 18.73
C LYS A 332 -0.44 -11.63 19.15
N GLU A 333 -1.63 -11.02 19.12
CA GLU A 333 -2.89 -11.69 19.44
C GLU A 333 -3.13 -12.88 18.51
N PHE A 334 -2.92 -12.69 17.21
CA PHE A 334 -3.12 -13.73 16.21
C PHE A 334 -2.01 -14.80 16.22
N CYS A 335 -0.80 -14.49 16.66
CA CYS A 335 0.27 -15.44 16.95
C CYS A 335 -0.05 -16.34 18.16
N GLY A 336 -1.07 -15.99 18.96
CA GLY A 336 -1.63 -16.75 20.06
C GLY A 336 -0.87 -16.51 21.37
N LEU A 337 -1.42 -15.70 22.27
CA LEU A 337 -0.94 -15.58 23.66
C LEU A 337 -0.98 -16.94 24.40
N SER A 338 -2.02 -17.73 24.12
CA SER A 338 -2.22 -19.09 24.66
C SER A 338 -1.15 -20.11 24.24
N VAL A 339 -0.27 -19.74 23.31
CA VAL A 339 0.79 -20.62 22.79
C VAL A 339 1.94 -20.73 23.75
N VAL A 340 2.31 -19.60 24.35
CA VAL A 340 3.37 -19.56 25.36
C VAL A 340 2.88 -20.31 26.60
N GLU A 341 1.64 -20.05 27.02
CA GLU A 341 1.01 -20.74 28.16
C GLU A 341 0.95 -22.25 27.92
N LYS A 342 0.36 -22.72 26.82
CA LYS A 342 0.28 -24.16 26.49
C LYS A 342 1.65 -24.82 26.36
N TYR A 343 2.64 -24.11 25.83
CA TYR A 343 4.00 -24.63 25.75
C TYR A 343 4.65 -24.76 27.13
N LEU A 344 4.46 -23.78 28.00
CA LEU A 344 4.95 -23.82 29.38
C LEU A 344 4.26 -24.94 30.16
N GLU A 345 2.94 -25.11 30.03
CA GLU A 345 2.18 -26.23 30.60
C GLU A 345 2.73 -27.58 30.13
N TRP A 346 2.93 -27.75 28.83
CA TRP A 346 3.53 -28.97 28.27
C TRP A 346 4.94 -29.22 28.82
N LYS A 347 5.80 -28.19 28.88
CA LYS A 347 7.16 -28.31 29.46
C LYS A 347 7.11 -28.70 30.94
N ILE A 348 6.20 -28.11 31.72
CA ILE A 348 6.00 -28.44 33.13
C ILE A 348 5.53 -29.89 33.28
N GLN A 349 4.62 -30.37 32.44
CA GLN A 349 4.19 -31.78 32.44
C GLN A 349 5.34 -32.74 32.11
N GLN A 350 6.21 -32.40 31.16
CA GLN A 350 7.39 -33.21 30.85
C GLN A 350 8.38 -33.25 32.02
N MET A 351 8.57 -32.15 32.75
CA MET A 351 9.44 -32.11 33.94
C MET A 351 8.87 -32.85 35.15
N LYS A 352 7.54 -33.02 35.24
CA LYS A 352 6.88 -33.81 36.30
C LYS A 352 6.92 -35.32 36.06
N ASN A 353 7.23 -35.74 34.84
CA ASN A 353 7.32 -37.16 34.43
C ASN A 353 8.77 -37.69 34.42
N ILE A 354 9.72 -36.90 34.93
CA ILE A 354 11.12 -37.26 35.21
C ILE A 354 11.27 -37.21 36.73
#